data_AF-A0A4Z2FKI4-F1
#
_entry.id   AF-A0A4Z2FKI4-F1
#
_cell.length_a   1.000
_cell.length_b   1.000
_cell.length_c   1.000
_cell.angle_alpha   90.00
_cell.angle_beta   90.00
_cell.angle_gamma   90.00
#
_symmetry.space_group_name_H-M   'P 1'
#
loop_
_entity.id
_entity.type
_entity.pdbx_description
1 polymer ?
#
loop_
_entity_poly.entity_id
_entity_poly.type
_entity_poly.pdbx_seq_one_letter_code
_entity_poly.pdbx_strand_id
1 'polypeptide(L)'
;MPKSKRDKKISLTKTAKKGLQSKQKLIEELRKCVDTYRNLFIFSVANMRNNKLKDIRTAWKHSRFFFGKNKVMGIALGKRDTDEYKDNLHKVSEGLGVVIRQKMSSCIAKT
;
A
#
# COMPACT_ATOMS: atom_id res chain seq x y z
N MET A 1 17.39 -8.10 -38.77
CA MET A 1 18.10 -6.93 -38.17
C MET A 1 17.69 -6.77 -36.70
N PRO A 2 18.63 -6.72 -35.75
CA PRO A 2 18.29 -6.35 -34.37
C PRO A 2 17.77 -4.91 -34.36
N LYS A 3 16.51 -4.71 -33.96
CA LYS A 3 15.93 -3.36 -33.80
C LYS A 3 16.82 -2.52 -32.88
N SER A 4 17.12 -1.28 -33.30
CA SER A 4 18.07 -0.34 -32.68
C SER A 4 18.15 -0.46 -31.15
N LYS A 5 19.31 -0.88 -30.64
CA LYS A 5 19.58 -0.93 -29.20
C LYS A 5 20.13 0.43 -28.78
N ARG A 6 19.29 1.26 -28.16
CA ARG A 6 19.71 2.57 -27.62
C ARG A 6 20.56 2.36 -26.38
N ASP A 7 21.60 3.18 -26.25
CA ASP A 7 22.47 3.14 -25.09
C ASP A 7 21.71 3.56 -23.83
N LYS A 8 21.86 2.77 -22.75
CA LYS A 8 21.19 3.02 -21.47
C LYS A 8 22.24 3.52 -20.50
N LYS A 9 22.13 4.77 -20.06
CA LYS A 9 23.00 5.33 -19.02
C LYS A 9 22.91 4.49 -17.73
N ILE A 10 23.96 3.71 -17.44
CA ILE A 10 24.05 2.88 -16.24
C ILE A 10 24.64 3.73 -15.11
N SER A 11 23.90 3.88 -14.01
CA SER A 11 24.40 4.55 -12.80
C SER A 11 25.09 3.54 -11.88
N LEU A 12 26.27 3.87 -11.35
CA LEU A 12 27.01 3.06 -10.37
C LEU A 12 26.45 3.15 -8.94
N THR A 13 25.20 3.60 -8.78
CA THR A 13 24.60 3.76 -7.46
C THR A 13 24.31 2.40 -6.84
N LYS A 14 24.58 2.25 -5.53
CA LYS A 14 24.33 1.02 -4.77
C LYS A 14 22.83 0.73 -4.52
N THR A 15 21.93 1.53 -5.08
CA THR A 15 20.48 1.38 -4.81
C THR A 15 19.88 0.36 -5.75
N ALA A 16 19.60 -0.84 -5.23
CA ALA A 16 18.87 -1.86 -5.96
C ALA A 16 17.41 -1.45 -6.19
N LYS A 17 16.86 -1.83 -7.34
CA LYS A 17 15.44 -1.63 -7.63
C LYS A 17 14.62 -2.47 -6.66
N LYS A 18 13.70 -1.83 -5.93
CA LYS A 18 12.72 -2.55 -5.11
C LYS A 18 11.79 -3.33 -6.04
N GLY A 19 11.98 -4.65 -6.06
CA GLY A 19 11.28 -5.56 -6.95
C GLY A 19 9.93 -6.02 -6.40
N LEU A 20 9.48 -7.15 -6.93
CA LEU A 20 8.22 -7.79 -6.57
C LEU A 20 8.17 -8.22 -5.09
N GLN A 21 9.32 -8.61 -4.52
CA GLN A 21 9.45 -9.00 -3.11
C GLN A 21 8.97 -7.92 -2.13
N SER A 22 9.25 -6.65 -2.40
CA SER A 22 8.80 -5.56 -1.52
C SER A 22 7.27 -5.41 -1.52
N LYS A 23 6.61 -5.76 -2.62
CA LYS A 23 5.14 -5.74 -2.71
C LYS A 23 4.53 -6.93 -1.99
N GLN A 24 5.13 -8.10 -2.09
CA GLN A 24 4.71 -9.29 -1.34
C GLN A 24 4.82 -9.08 0.17
N LYS A 25 5.96 -8.54 0.65
CA LYS A 25 6.13 -8.19 2.06
C LYS A 25 5.04 -7.26 2.58
N LEU A 26 4.67 -6.25 1.79
CA LEU A 26 3.60 -5.33 2.15
C LEU A 26 2.23 -6.01 2.24
N ILE A 27 1.95 -6.98 1.36
CA ILE A 27 0.72 -7.79 1.42
C ILE A 27 0.69 -8.65 2.68
N GLU A 28 1.80 -9.32 3.01
CA GLU A 28 1.91 -10.17 4.20
C GLU A 28 1.76 -9.36 5.50
N GLU A 29 2.41 -8.20 5.59
CA GLU A 29 2.28 -7.30 6.73
C GLU A 29 0.84 -6.79 6.89
N LEU A 30 0.16 -6.50 5.77
CA LEU A 30 -1.23 -6.07 5.81
C LEU A 30 -2.14 -7.16 6.38
N ARG A 31 -2.01 -8.40 5.89
CA ARG A 31 -2.80 -9.54 6.37
C ARG A 31 -2.60 -9.79 7.87
N LYS A 32 -1.34 -9.75 8.33
CA LYS A 32 -1.02 -9.82 9.77
C LYS A 32 -1.69 -8.71 10.58
N CYS A 33 -1.75 -7.49 10.04
CA CYS A 33 -2.43 -6.38 10.71
C CYS A 33 -3.96 -6.55 10.73
N VAL A 34 -4.56 -7.09 9.68
CA VAL A 34 -6.00 -7.40 9.65
C VAL A 34 -6.37 -8.44 10.72
N ASP A 35 -5.43 -9.31 11.10
CA ASP A 35 -5.64 -10.28 12.17
C ASP A 35 -5.38 -9.73 13.56
N THR A 36 -4.42 -8.82 13.70
CA THR A 36 -4.04 -8.25 15.00
C THR A 36 -4.99 -7.13 15.46
N TYR A 37 -5.52 -6.35 14.52
CA TYR A 37 -6.28 -5.14 14.82
C TYR A 37 -7.77 -5.32 14.53
N ARG A 38 -8.62 -4.71 15.35
CA ARG A 38 -10.07 -4.82 15.24
C ARG A 38 -10.67 -3.89 14.20
N ASN A 39 -10.06 -2.72 13.99
CA ASN A 39 -10.62 -1.68 13.12
C ASN A 39 -9.64 -1.32 12.02
N LEU A 40 -10.16 -1.19 10.80
CA LEU A 40 -9.41 -0.74 9.63
C LEU A 40 -10.09 0.49 9.01
N PHE A 41 -9.31 1.54 8.76
CA PHE A 41 -9.79 2.80 8.22
C PHE A 41 -9.06 3.18 6.95
N ILE A 42 -9.75 3.80 6.00
CA ILE A 42 -9.17 4.34 4.75
C ILE A 42 -9.15 5.86 4.83
N PHE A 43 -8.01 6.47 4.53
CA PHE A 43 -7.88 7.93 4.43
C PHE A 43 -7.41 8.32 3.04
N SER A 44 -8.02 9.37 2.51
CA SER A 44 -7.57 10.05 1.30
C SER A 44 -6.81 11.31 1.72
N VAL A 45 -5.49 11.32 1.52
CA VAL A 45 -4.68 12.52 1.80
C VAL A 45 -4.08 13.04 0.50
N ALA A 46 -4.18 14.35 0.28
CA ALA A 46 -3.57 15.03 -0.85
C ALA A 46 -2.24 15.69 -0.43
N ASN A 47 -1.23 15.65 -1.32
CA ASN A 47 0.04 16.34 -1.15
C ASN A 47 0.81 16.04 0.17
N MET A 48 0.83 14.77 0.58
CA MET A 48 1.57 14.34 1.77
C MET A 48 3.09 14.40 1.55
N ARG A 49 3.78 15.08 2.48
CA ARG A 49 5.25 15.07 2.58
C ARG A 49 5.72 14.15 3.71
N ASN A 50 6.92 13.60 3.54
CA ASN A 50 7.52 12.66 4.49
C ASN A 50 7.67 13.21 5.92
N ASN A 51 7.86 14.51 6.09
CA ASN A 51 8.03 15.10 7.43
C ASN A 51 6.74 14.95 8.25
N LYS A 52 5.59 15.34 7.68
CA LYS A 52 4.29 15.22 8.35
C LYS A 52 3.90 13.76 8.62
N LEU A 53 4.30 12.85 7.73
CA LEU A 53 4.14 11.41 7.94
C LEU A 53 4.88 10.88 9.15
N LYS A 54 6.10 11.38 9.40
CA LYS A 54 6.90 10.99 10.57
C LYS A 54 6.25 11.48 11.86
N ASP A 55 5.72 12.70 11.86
CA ASP A 55 5.03 13.28 13.01
C ASP A 55 3.77 12.46 13.36
N ILE A 56 2.95 12.13 12.36
CA ILE A 56 1.73 11.33 12.53
C ILE A 56 2.06 9.92 13.05
N ARG A 57 3.09 9.27 12.50
CA ARG A 57 3.53 7.95 12.98
C ARG A 57 4.06 7.99 14.41
N THR A 58 4.68 9.10 14.81
CA THR A 58 5.19 9.27 16.18
C THR A 58 4.07 9.56 17.16
N ALA A 59 3.05 10.31 16.75
CA ALA A 59 1.86 10.55 17.55
C ALA A 59 1.04 9.26 17.76
N TRP A 60 0.89 8.43 16.72
CA TRP A 60 0.05 7.22 16.75
C TRP A 60 0.89 5.94 16.74
N LYS A 61 1.65 5.71 17.81
CA LYS A 61 2.56 4.54 17.93
C LYS A 61 1.84 3.19 18.02
N HIS A 62 0.62 3.17 18.53
CA HIS A 62 -0.19 1.96 18.68
C HIS A 62 -0.86 1.53 17.36
N SER A 63 -0.91 2.42 16.36
CA SER A 63 -1.56 2.17 15.08
C SER A 63 -0.52 1.94 13.98
N ARG A 64 -0.88 1.15 12.97
CA ARG A 64 -0.02 0.90 11.80
C ARG A 64 -0.58 1.62 10.58
N PHE A 65 0.30 2.36 9.91
CA PHE A 65 -0.02 3.09 8.68
C PHE A 65 0.66 2.45 7.47
N PHE A 66 -0.16 2.03 6.51
CA PHE A 66 0.29 1.51 5.23
C PHE A 66 0.09 2.54 4.13
N PHE A 67 1.12 2.73 3.31
CA PHE A 67 1.08 3.54 2.10
C PHE A 67 1.58 2.70 0.95
N GLY A 68 0.74 2.50 -0.05
CA GLY A 68 1.05 1.64 -1.18
C GLY A 68 0.18 1.98 -2.38
N LYS A 69 0.39 1.22 -3.46
CA LYS A 69 -0.48 1.33 -4.63
C LYS A 69 -1.84 0.73 -4.30
N ASN A 70 -2.93 1.47 -4.53
CA ASN A 70 -4.30 1.03 -4.21
C ASN A 70 -4.62 -0.38 -4.76
N LYS A 71 -4.13 -0.72 -5.96
CA LYS A 71 -4.33 -2.05 -6.54
C LYS A 71 -3.67 -3.18 -5.74
N VAL A 72 -2.52 -2.95 -5.11
CA VAL A 72 -1.84 -3.94 -4.26
C VAL A 72 -2.60 -4.10 -2.94
N MET A 73 -3.06 -2.99 -2.37
CA MET A 73 -3.86 -2.99 -1.14
C MET A 73 -5.21 -3.73 -1.33
N GLY A 74 -5.89 -3.49 -2.44
CA GLY A 74 -7.15 -4.20 -2.75
C GLY A 74 -6.96 -5.71 -2.99
N ILE A 75 -5.82 -6.14 -3.55
CA ILE A 75 -5.50 -7.57 -3.68
C ILE A 75 -5.25 -8.21 -2.31
N ALA A 76 -4.63 -7.47 -1.39
CA ALA A 76 -4.34 -7.99 -0.06
C ALA A 76 -5.61 -8.23 0.78
N LEU A 77 -6.63 -7.38 0.61
CA LEU A 77 -7.91 -7.42 1.35
C LEU A 77 -8.95 -8.33 0.69
N GLY A 78 -8.90 -8.49 -0.63
CA GLY A 78 -9.91 -9.19 -1.42
C GLY A 78 -10.77 -8.20 -2.20
N LYS A 79 -10.84 -8.37 -3.52
CA LYS A 79 -11.62 -7.47 -4.41
C LYS A 79 -13.06 -7.93 -4.64
N ARG A 80 -13.32 -9.21 -4.40
CA ARG A 80 -14.57 -9.90 -4.64
C ARG A 80 -14.88 -10.71 -3.41
N ASP A 81 -16.15 -10.99 -3.19
CA ASP A 81 -16.63 -11.74 -2.03
C ASP A 81 -15.98 -13.13 -1.92
N THR A 82 -15.62 -13.72 -3.06
CA THR A 82 -14.96 -15.03 -3.14
C THR A 82 -13.47 -15.02 -2.73
N ASP A 83 -12.82 -13.85 -2.78
CA ASP A 83 -11.39 -13.69 -2.47
C ASP A 83 -11.19 -12.92 -1.15
N GLU A 84 -12.24 -12.78 -0.34
CA GLU A 84 -12.16 -12.09 0.94
C GLU A 84 -11.29 -12.85 1.94
N TYR A 85 -10.37 -12.14 2.57
CA TYR A 85 -9.56 -12.70 3.65
C TYR A 85 -10.37 -12.83 4.96
N LYS A 86 -11.44 -12.05 5.12
CA LYS A 86 -12.29 -11.93 6.32
C LYS A 86 -13.59 -11.24 5.90
N ASP A 87 -14.70 -11.60 6.53
CA ASP A 87 -16.02 -11.08 6.16
C ASP A 87 -16.09 -9.55 6.19
N ASN A 88 -16.69 -8.95 5.15
CA ASN A 88 -16.89 -7.52 4.92
C ASN A 88 -15.65 -6.72 4.48
N LEU A 89 -14.52 -7.37 4.16
CA LEU A 89 -13.34 -6.69 3.64
C LEU A 89 -13.50 -6.22 2.20
N HIS A 90 -14.40 -6.82 1.41
CA HIS A 90 -14.68 -6.37 0.05
C HIS A 90 -15.15 -4.91 0.01
N LYS A 91 -15.93 -4.46 1.00
CA LYS A 91 -16.44 -3.08 1.13
C LYS A 91 -15.30 -2.07 1.33
N VAL A 92 -14.27 -2.47 2.07
CA VAL A 92 -13.04 -1.69 2.25
C VAL A 92 -12.28 -1.62 0.93
N SER A 93 -12.16 -2.73 0.20
CA SER A 93 -11.50 -2.75 -1.11
C SER A 93 -12.23 -1.88 -2.15
N GLU A 94 -13.55 -1.78 -2.09
CA GLU A 94 -14.35 -0.91 -2.95
C GLU A 94 -13.98 0.58 -2.75
N GLY A 95 -13.87 1.02 -1.49
CA GLY A 95 -13.44 2.38 -1.15
C GLY A 95 -12.04 2.78 -1.65
N LEU A 96 -11.17 1.80 -1.93
CA LEU A 96 -9.84 2.03 -2.52
C LEU A 96 -9.89 2.27 -4.04
N GLY A 97 -10.96 1.84 -4.71
CA GLY A 97 -11.13 1.87 -6.17
C GLY A 97 -11.60 3.21 -6.74
N VAL A 98 -12.26 4.05 -5.94
CA VAL A 98 -13.00 5.24 -6.42
C VAL A 98 -12.10 6.45 -6.72
N VAL A 99 -10.78 6.36 -6.51
CA VAL A 99 -9.90 7.54 -6.59
C VAL A 99 -8.83 7.41 -7.68
N ILE A 100 -9.25 7.66 -8.92
CA ILE A 100 -8.34 7.95 -10.04
C ILE A 100 -7.91 9.42 -9.91
N ARG A 101 -6.83 9.68 -9.16
CA ARG A 101 -5.88 10.81 -9.27
C ARG A 101 -5.04 10.86 -7.99
N GLN A 102 -3.77 10.49 -8.07
CA GLN A 102 -2.68 10.72 -7.09
C GLN A 102 -3.11 10.89 -5.60
N LYS A 103 -3.86 9.94 -5.05
CA LYS A 103 -4.15 9.89 -3.61
C LYS A 103 -3.58 8.60 -3.09
N MET A 104 -2.54 8.71 -2.26
CA MET A 104 -2.06 7.57 -1.48
C MET A 104 -3.13 7.26 -0.45
N SER A 105 -3.97 6.28 -0.73
CA SER A 105 -4.93 5.77 0.25
C SER A 105 -4.14 5.07 1.34
N SER A 106 -4.24 5.56 2.57
CA SER A 106 -3.61 4.93 3.72
C SER A 106 -4.61 4.10 4.48
N CYS A 107 -4.28 2.85 4.77
CA CYS A 107 -5.05 2.04 5.69
C CYS A 107 -4.45 2.18 7.09
N ILE A 108 -5.26 2.59 8.08
CA ILE A 108 -4.89 2.55 9.50
C ILE A 108 -5.55 1.34 10.12
N ALA A 109 -4.75 0.52 10.79
CA ALA A 109 -5.24 -0.50 11.68
C ALA A 109 -5.17 0.05 13.12
N LYS A 110 -6.34 0.20 13.79
CA LYS A 110 -6.46 0.67 15.18
C LYS A 110 -6.98 -0.49 16.04
N THR A 111 -6.49 -0.56 17.28
CA THR A 111 -6.95 -1.49 18.33
C THR A 111 -8.40 -1.22 18.71
#